data_AF-A0A1I4JET7-F1
#
_entry.id   AF-A0A1I4JET7-F1
#
_cell.length_a   1.000
_cell.length_b   1.000
_cell.length_c   1.000
_cell.angle_alpha   90.00
_cell.angle_beta   90.00
_cell.angle_gamma   90.00
#
_symmetry.space_group_name_H-M   'P 1'
#
loop_
_entity.id
_entity.type
_entity.pdbx_description
1 polymer ?
#
loop_
_entity_poly.entity_id
_entity_poly.type
_entity_poly.pdbx_seq_one_letter_code
_entity_poly.pdbx_strand_id
1 'polypeptide(L)'
;MPYPDAALLNAPLTALTALAGAQGSGSGALPAVGLHLLTDPGADMTLNWSSPRGRLIEVTTTITAPGKWCVLRLDLDLPDLSACAGLGFWLRSAASPALVMQALIRSGTDDGHVDCVFERDILSHAAASDHTGMMLTDRTPDLPCHAPWRMFELLLPPYRPITLAIDALRLFPVPA
;
A
#
# COMPACT_ATOMS: atom_id res chain seq x y z
N MET A 1 26.86 -4.60 2.43
CA MET A 1 25.65 -4.29 3.21
C MET A 1 24.87 -5.58 3.43
N PRO A 2 24.23 -5.78 4.60
CA PRO A 2 23.34 -6.94 4.79
C PRO A 2 22.12 -6.81 3.86
N TYR A 3 21.66 -7.95 3.36
CA TYR A 3 20.43 -8.05 2.58
C TYR A 3 19.22 -7.63 3.45
N PRO A 4 18.29 -6.80 2.95
CA PRO A 4 17.16 -6.35 3.77
C PRO A 4 16.29 -7.54 4.19
N ASP A 5 16.02 -7.62 5.49
CA ASP A 5 15.21 -8.67 6.07
C ASP A 5 13.74 -8.47 5.68
N ALA A 6 13.15 -9.49 5.05
CA ALA A 6 11.72 -9.50 4.76
C ALA A 6 10.86 -9.31 6.02
N ALA A 7 11.35 -9.71 7.20
CA ALA A 7 10.66 -9.48 8.46
C ALA A 7 10.50 -7.98 8.77
N LEU A 8 11.52 -7.15 8.49
CA LEU A 8 11.48 -5.70 8.71
C LEU A 8 10.50 -5.03 7.74
N LEU A 9 10.52 -5.42 6.47
CA LEU A 9 9.58 -4.93 5.45
C LEU A 9 8.11 -5.20 5.79
N ASN A 10 7.85 -6.30 6.50
CA ASN A 10 6.50 -6.72 6.87
C ASN A 10 6.17 -6.44 8.34
N ALA A 11 7.04 -5.73 9.09
CA ALA A 11 6.80 -5.40 10.48
C ALA A 11 5.50 -4.58 10.68
N PRO A 12 5.19 -3.56 9.85
CA PRO A 12 3.95 -2.80 10.04
C PRO A 12 2.70 -3.66 9.74
N LEU A 13 2.80 -4.59 8.79
CA LEU A 13 1.74 -5.56 8.48
C LEU A 13 1.52 -6.57 9.60
N THR A 14 2.60 -6.97 10.29
CA THR A 14 2.52 -7.82 11.49
C THR A 14 1.83 -7.09 12.62
N ALA A 15 2.18 -5.82 12.85
CA ALA A 15 1.54 -4.98 13.86
C ALA A 15 0.03 -4.81 13.57
N LEU A 16 -0.35 -4.67 12.30
CA LEU A 16 -1.76 -4.61 11.91
C LEU A 16 -2.52 -5.91 12.18
N THR A 17 -1.91 -7.08 11.96
CA THR A 17 -2.56 -8.35 12.36
C THR A 17 -2.77 -8.47 13.88
N ALA A 18 -1.96 -7.79 14.68
CA ALA A 18 -2.15 -7.71 16.13
C ALA A 18 -3.32 -6.79 16.54
N LEU A 19 -3.78 -5.91 15.64
CA LEU A 19 -4.99 -5.09 15.83
C LEU A 19 -6.28 -5.83 15.42
N ALA A 20 -6.27 -7.16 15.34
CA ALA A 20 -7.45 -7.93 14.99
C ALA A 20 -8.66 -7.57 15.89
N GLY A 21 -9.75 -7.15 15.27
CA GLY A 21 -10.97 -6.64 15.89
C GLY A 21 -11.07 -5.11 15.99
N ALA A 22 -10.02 -4.37 15.62
CA ALA A 22 -10.05 -2.90 15.64
C ALA A 22 -10.89 -2.33 14.49
N GLN A 23 -11.44 -1.13 14.71
CA GLN A 23 -12.20 -0.37 13.72
C GLN A 23 -12.08 1.14 13.95
N GLY A 24 -12.31 1.94 12.91
CA GLY A 24 -12.26 3.39 12.96
C GLY A 24 -12.91 4.07 11.77
N SER A 25 -13.06 5.39 11.86
CA SER A 25 -13.67 6.25 10.85
C SER A 25 -12.88 7.55 10.69
N GLY A 26 -12.94 8.15 9.50
CA GLY A 26 -12.24 9.38 9.09
C GLY A 26 -10.99 9.14 8.25
N SER A 27 -10.52 10.20 7.58
CA SER A 27 -9.16 10.24 7.04
C SER A 27 -8.18 10.32 8.20
N GLY A 28 -7.25 9.38 8.28
CA GLY A 28 -6.43 9.24 9.46
C GLY A 28 -5.35 8.18 9.32
N ALA A 29 -4.23 8.44 9.99
CA ALA A 29 -3.21 7.44 10.22
C ALA A 29 -3.75 6.36 11.15
N LEU A 30 -3.35 5.12 10.94
CA LEU A 30 -3.19 4.14 12.00
C LEU A 30 -1.73 4.17 12.43
N PRO A 31 -1.30 5.23 13.14
CA PRO A 31 0.13 5.52 13.30
C PRO A 31 0.86 4.41 14.05
N ALA A 32 0.16 3.65 14.90
CA ALA A 32 0.73 2.52 15.62
C ALA A 32 1.24 1.38 14.71
N VAL A 33 0.81 1.32 13.45
CA VAL A 33 1.12 0.22 12.52
C VAL A 33 1.59 0.70 11.13
N GLY A 34 1.93 1.99 10.99
CA GLY A 34 2.48 2.54 9.74
C GLY A 34 1.55 2.46 8.52
N LEU A 35 0.25 2.22 8.73
CA LEU A 35 -0.76 2.18 7.67
C LEU A 35 -1.57 3.47 7.71
N HIS A 36 -1.75 4.11 6.56
CA HIS A 36 -2.46 5.38 6.44
C HIS A 36 -3.47 5.31 5.31
N LEU A 37 -4.67 5.81 5.56
CA LEU A 37 -5.68 5.99 4.52
C LEU A 37 -5.87 7.48 4.29
N LEU A 38 -5.39 7.95 3.14
CA LEU A 38 -5.23 9.37 2.84
C LEU A 38 -6.07 9.74 1.62
N THR A 39 -6.58 10.97 1.63
CA THR A 39 -7.48 11.49 0.58
C THR A 39 -7.08 12.90 0.22
N ASP A 40 -7.40 13.31 -1.00
CA ASP A 40 -7.33 14.71 -1.39
C ASP A 40 -8.05 15.59 -0.34
N PRO A 41 -7.41 16.64 0.22
CA PRO A 41 -8.04 17.56 1.17
C PRO A 41 -9.30 18.26 0.63
N GLY A 42 -9.43 18.37 -0.70
CA GLY A 42 -10.62 18.89 -1.37
C GLY A 42 -11.75 17.88 -1.57
N ALA A 43 -11.54 16.60 -1.20
CA ALA A 43 -12.59 15.59 -1.24
C ALA A 43 -13.53 15.71 -0.04
N ASP A 44 -14.83 15.53 -0.29
CA ASP A 44 -15.80 15.21 0.77
C ASP A 44 -16.04 13.70 0.74
N MET A 45 -15.13 12.98 1.40
CA MET A 45 -15.12 11.52 1.47
C MET A 45 -14.97 11.07 2.91
N THR A 46 -15.91 10.25 3.37
CA THR A 46 -15.76 9.53 4.65
C THR A 46 -15.12 8.18 4.38
N LEU A 47 -14.13 7.85 5.20
CA LEU A 47 -13.42 6.59 5.18
C LEU A 47 -13.78 5.81 6.43
N ASN A 48 -14.12 4.54 6.29
CA ASN A 48 -14.32 3.62 7.39
C ASN A 48 -13.40 2.43 7.20
N TRP A 49 -12.80 1.97 8.28
CA TRP A 49 -11.93 0.80 8.23
C TRP A 49 -12.16 -0.13 9.42
N SER A 50 -11.87 -1.40 9.21
CA SER A 50 -11.83 -2.43 10.24
C SER A 50 -10.71 -3.42 9.96
N SER A 51 -10.21 -4.10 10.99
CA SER A 51 -9.25 -5.20 10.84
C SER A 51 -9.87 -6.47 11.41
N PRO A 52 -10.82 -7.11 10.71
CA PRO A 52 -11.51 -8.27 11.26
C PRO A 52 -10.55 -9.46 11.35
N ARG A 53 -10.83 -10.37 12.28
CA ARG A 53 -10.01 -11.57 12.48
C ARG A 53 -9.94 -12.38 11.18
N GLY A 54 -8.72 -12.60 10.68
CA GLY A 54 -8.45 -13.36 9.45
C GLY A 54 -8.30 -12.50 8.19
N ARG A 55 -8.45 -11.16 8.30
CA ARG A 55 -8.10 -10.20 7.25
C ARG A 55 -7.14 -9.15 7.78
N LEU A 56 -6.39 -8.53 6.88
CA LEU A 56 -5.49 -7.46 7.24
C LEU A 56 -6.27 -6.17 7.52
N ILE A 57 -7.07 -5.74 6.55
CA ILE A 57 -7.94 -4.56 6.67
C ILE A 57 -9.12 -4.64 5.71
N GLU A 58 -10.25 -4.10 6.12
CA GLU A 58 -11.37 -3.74 5.25
C GLU A 58 -11.52 -2.23 5.23
N VAL A 59 -11.78 -1.68 4.06
CA VAL A 59 -11.96 -0.26 3.82
C VAL A 59 -13.28 -0.05 3.09
N THR A 60 -14.11 0.84 3.61
CA THR A 60 -15.32 1.30 2.94
C THR A 60 -15.35 2.82 2.88
N THR A 61 -15.76 3.38 1.74
CA THR A 61 -15.84 4.84 1.59
C THR A 61 -17.23 5.29 1.19
N THR A 62 -17.60 6.49 1.62
CA THR A 62 -18.73 7.25 1.08
C THR A 62 -18.20 8.55 0.52
N ILE A 63 -18.75 9.00 -0.61
CA ILE A 63 -18.26 10.18 -1.33
C ILE A 63 -19.44 11.07 -1.68
N THR A 64 -19.37 12.33 -1.23
CA THR A 64 -20.31 13.39 -1.62
C THR A 64 -19.68 14.34 -2.64
N ALA A 65 -18.37 14.57 -2.52
CA ALA A 65 -17.58 15.32 -3.49
C ALA A 65 -16.26 14.59 -3.79
N PRO A 66 -15.98 14.23 -5.05
CA PRO A 66 -14.80 13.44 -5.39
C PRO A 66 -13.50 14.27 -5.26
N GLY A 67 -12.43 13.61 -4.82
CA GLY A 67 -11.08 14.18 -4.79
C GLY A 67 -10.29 13.87 -6.06
N LYS A 68 -9.05 14.37 -6.15
CA LYS A 68 -8.12 13.97 -7.21
C LYS A 68 -7.41 12.65 -6.92
N TRP A 69 -7.28 12.27 -5.65
CA TRP A 69 -6.57 11.06 -5.23
C TRP A 69 -7.11 10.48 -3.92
N CYS A 70 -6.92 9.17 -3.76
CA CYS A 70 -7.20 8.39 -2.56
C CYS A 70 -6.15 7.26 -2.51
N VAL A 71 -5.53 7.06 -1.36
CA VAL A 71 -4.43 6.11 -1.24
C VAL A 71 -4.45 5.37 0.09
N LEU A 72 -4.18 4.07 0.02
CA LEU A 72 -3.78 3.28 1.17
C LEU A 72 -2.25 3.16 1.16
N ARG A 73 -1.60 3.73 2.18
CA ARG A 73 -0.15 3.85 2.30
C ARG A 73 0.37 2.99 3.43
N LEU A 74 1.49 2.33 3.20
CA LEU A 74 2.29 1.61 4.18
C LEU A 74 3.69 2.20 4.23
N ASP A 75 4.13 2.67 5.40
CA ASP A 75 5.50 3.12 5.60
C ASP A 75 6.46 1.93 5.61
N LEU A 76 7.59 2.05 4.90
CA LEU A 76 8.59 0.98 4.78
C LEU A 76 9.88 1.34 5.49
N ASP A 77 10.35 0.46 6.37
CA ASP A 77 11.70 0.53 6.92
C ASP A 77 12.70 -0.13 5.95
N LEU A 78 12.95 0.56 4.85
CA LEU A 78 13.82 0.09 3.75
C LEU A 78 14.61 1.26 3.18
N PRO A 79 15.70 1.71 3.82
CA PRO A 79 16.46 2.88 3.38
C PRO A 79 17.46 2.57 2.23
N ASP A 80 17.89 1.33 2.07
CA ASP A 80 18.89 0.93 1.07
C ASP A 80 18.47 -0.30 0.25
N LEU A 81 18.46 -0.15 -1.07
CA LEU A 81 18.17 -1.18 -2.07
C LEU A 81 19.42 -1.66 -2.83
N SER A 82 20.62 -1.19 -2.48
CA SER A 82 21.87 -1.50 -3.19
C SER A 82 22.22 -2.99 -3.25
N ALA A 83 21.72 -3.78 -2.29
CA ALA A 83 21.89 -5.25 -2.25
C ALA A 83 20.72 -6.02 -2.90
N CYS A 84 19.78 -5.32 -3.56
CA CYS A 84 18.58 -5.91 -4.15
C CYS A 84 18.58 -5.74 -5.67
N ALA A 85 18.26 -6.82 -6.40
CA ALA A 85 17.87 -6.73 -7.81
C ALA A 85 16.48 -6.11 -7.99
N GLY A 86 15.67 -6.04 -6.93
CA GLY A 86 14.32 -5.53 -7.02
C GLY A 86 13.51 -5.60 -5.73
N LEU A 87 12.26 -5.18 -5.83
CA LEU A 87 11.25 -5.27 -4.78
C LEU A 87 9.98 -5.88 -5.38
N GLY A 88 9.38 -6.81 -4.66
CA GLY A 88 8.13 -7.44 -5.03
C GLY A 88 7.05 -7.30 -3.96
N PHE A 89 5.81 -7.49 -4.40
CA PHE A 89 4.67 -7.64 -3.50
C PHE A 89 3.84 -8.86 -3.87
N TRP A 90 3.16 -9.41 -2.86
CA TRP A 90 2.02 -10.31 -3.01
C TRP A 90 0.84 -9.75 -2.23
N LEU A 91 -0.30 -9.61 -2.88
CA LEU A 91 -1.52 -9.03 -2.33
C LEU A 91 -2.68 -9.98 -2.58
N ARG A 92 -3.38 -10.37 -1.51
CA ARG A 92 -4.68 -11.04 -1.59
C ARG A 92 -5.78 -10.06 -1.23
N SER A 93 -6.71 -9.84 -2.15
CA SER A 93 -7.76 -8.83 -1.99
C SER A 93 -9.09 -9.23 -2.62
N ALA A 94 -10.17 -8.62 -2.15
CA ALA A 94 -11.50 -8.70 -2.75
C ALA A 94 -12.15 -7.31 -2.72
N ALA A 95 -12.98 -6.98 -3.72
CA ALA A 95 -13.73 -5.73 -3.77
C ALA A 95 -15.11 -5.92 -4.40
N SER A 96 -16.11 -5.22 -3.86
CA SER A 96 -17.47 -5.22 -4.40
C SER A 96 -18.07 -3.82 -4.32
N PRO A 97 -18.31 -3.13 -5.45
CA PRO A 97 -18.07 -3.56 -6.83
C PRO A 97 -16.58 -3.69 -7.20
N ALA A 98 -16.29 -4.34 -8.32
CA ALA A 98 -14.93 -4.57 -8.79
C ALA A 98 -14.10 -3.27 -8.89
N LEU A 99 -12.84 -3.35 -8.51
CA LEU A 99 -11.94 -2.21 -8.34
C LEU A 99 -10.64 -2.44 -9.11
N VAL A 100 -10.20 -1.42 -9.84
CA VAL A 100 -8.85 -1.36 -10.39
C VAL A 100 -8.01 -0.48 -9.46
N MET A 101 -6.86 -0.97 -9.03
CA MET A 101 -5.91 -0.27 -8.19
C MET A 101 -4.52 -0.30 -8.84
N GLN A 102 -3.69 0.68 -8.50
CA GLN A 102 -2.28 0.67 -8.88
C GLN A 102 -1.43 0.56 -7.63
N ALA A 103 -0.40 -0.27 -7.67
CA ALA A 103 0.62 -0.31 -6.63
C ALA A 103 1.81 0.56 -7.06
N LEU A 104 2.42 1.27 -6.12
CA LEU A 104 3.66 2.00 -6.35
C LEU A 104 4.56 2.01 -5.11
N ILE A 105 5.84 2.32 -5.35
CA ILE A 105 6.80 2.70 -4.33
C ILE A 105 7.04 4.19 -4.45
N ARG A 106 6.79 4.92 -3.36
CA ARG A 106 7.18 6.32 -3.22
C ARG A 106 8.45 6.40 -2.40
N SER A 107 9.48 7.04 -2.93
CA SER A 107 10.77 7.24 -2.27
C SER A 107 11.04 8.71 -2.06
N GLY A 108 11.47 9.09 -0.85
CA GLY A 108 11.93 10.45 -0.59
C GLY A 108 13.23 10.78 -1.32
N THR A 109 13.38 12.03 -1.73
CA THR A 109 14.59 12.59 -2.34
C THR A 109 14.88 13.96 -1.75
N ASP A 110 16.08 14.50 -1.98
CA ASP A 110 16.42 15.85 -1.53
C ASP A 110 15.48 16.92 -2.13
N ASP A 111 15.02 16.70 -3.37
CA ASP A 111 14.10 17.59 -4.09
C ASP A 111 12.61 17.24 -3.92
N GLY A 112 12.26 16.32 -3.00
CA GLY A 112 10.88 15.90 -2.76
C GLY A 112 10.69 14.39 -2.71
N HIS A 113 10.05 13.82 -3.74
CA HIS A 113 9.84 12.38 -3.85
C HIS A 113 9.72 11.93 -5.31
N VAL A 114 9.92 10.63 -5.52
CA VAL A 114 9.69 9.95 -6.79
C VAL A 114 8.75 8.77 -6.60
N ASP A 115 7.81 8.63 -7.54
CA ASP A 115 6.84 7.55 -7.57
C ASP A 115 7.22 6.54 -8.66
N CYS A 116 7.48 5.30 -8.26
CA CYS A 116 7.73 4.20 -9.17
C CYS A 116 6.53 3.25 -9.15
N VAL A 117 5.78 3.19 -10.25
CA VAL A 117 4.56 2.38 -10.37
C VAL A 117 4.93 0.96 -10.79
N PHE A 118 4.28 -0.05 -10.20
CA PHE A 118 4.41 -1.43 -10.66
C PHE A 118 3.72 -1.61 -12.02
N GLU A 119 4.31 -2.42 -12.91
CA GLU A 119 3.87 -2.53 -14.31
C GLU A 119 2.41 -2.98 -14.50
N ARG A 120 1.84 -3.70 -13.52
CA ARG A 120 0.52 -4.30 -13.64
C ARG A 120 -0.46 -3.68 -12.65
N ASP A 121 -1.58 -3.23 -13.18
CA ASP A 121 -2.74 -2.88 -12.38
C ASP A 121 -3.28 -4.11 -11.64
N ILE A 122 -3.86 -3.87 -10.48
CA ILE A 122 -4.54 -4.87 -9.65
C ILE A 122 -6.03 -4.76 -9.91
N LEU A 123 -6.66 -5.88 -10.31
CA LEU A 123 -8.11 -5.97 -10.50
C LEU A 123 -8.71 -6.85 -9.40
N SER A 124 -9.36 -6.23 -8.41
CA SER A 124 -10.03 -6.93 -7.31
C SER A 124 -11.52 -7.10 -7.62
N HIS A 125 -12.02 -8.33 -7.49
CA HIS A 125 -13.43 -8.68 -7.67
C HIS A 125 -14.06 -9.14 -6.35
N ALA A 126 -15.36 -9.49 -6.37
CA ALA A 126 -16.06 -9.92 -5.16
C ALA A 126 -15.46 -11.20 -4.55
N ALA A 127 -14.88 -12.07 -5.36
CA ALA A 127 -14.10 -13.21 -4.90
C ALA A 127 -12.64 -12.80 -4.66
N ALA A 128 -12.05 -13.29 -3.57
CA ALA A 128 -10.65 -13.02 -3.25
C ALA A 128 -9.72 -13.52 -4.36
N SER A 129 -8.81 -12.66 -4.79
CA SER A 129 -7.79 -12.96 -5.80
C SER A 129 -6.41 -12.55 -5.31
N ASP A 130 -5.41 -13.32 -5.76
CA ASP A 130 -4.00 -13.07 -5.47
C ASP A 130 -3.37 -12.28 -6.61
N HIS A 131 -2.57 -11.29 -6.27
CA HIS A 131 -1.88 -10.41 -7.20
C HIS A 131 -0.42 -10.30 -6.81
N THR A 132 0.45 -10.26 -7.80
CA THR A 132 1.89 -10.09 -7.59
C THR A 132 2.42 -9.05 -8.55
N GLY A 133 3.29 -8.19 -8.04
CA GLY A 133 4.07 -7.27 -8.85
C GLY A 133 5.53 -7.33 -8.43
N MET A 134 6.41 -7.02 -9.37
CA MET A 134 7.84 -6.94 -9.13
C MET A 134 8.40 -5.73 -9.88
N MET A 135 9.30 -5.03 -9.22
CA MET A 135 10.02 -3.87 -9.72
C MET A 135 11.50 -4.22 -9.66
N LEU A 136 12.18 -4.27 -10.81
CA LEU A 136 13.60 -4.56 -10.87
C LEU A 136 14.38 -3.25 -10.94
N THR A 137 15.43 -3.13 -10.13
CA THR A 137 16.22 -1.88 -9.99
C THR A 137 16.91 -1.49 -11.30
N ASP A 138 17.31 -2.46 -12.11
CA ASP A 138 17.91 -2.24 -13.43
C ASP A 138 16.92 -1.77 -14.51
N ARG A 139 15.62 -2.03 -14.32
CA ARG A 139 14.53 -1.63 -15.23
C ARG A 139 13.74 -0.42 -14.73
N THR A 140 14.02 0.04 -13.53
CA THR A 140 13.37 1.20 -12.92
C THR A 140 14.45 2.18 -12.48
N PRO A 141 15.11 2.88 -13.42
CA PRO A 141 16.24 3.77 -13.11
C PRO A 141 15.85 4.94 -12.20
N ASP A 142 14.57 5.31 -12.19
CA ASP A 142 14.03 6.35 -11.31
C ASP A 142 13.85 5.88 -9.86
N LEU A 143 13.93 4.57 -9.57
CA LEU A 143 13.90 4.05 -8.22
C LEU A 143 15.28 4.26 -7.58
N PRO A 144 15.42 5.19 -6.62
CA PRO A 144 16.71 5.46 -6.03
C PRO A 144 17.18 4.24 -5.24
N CYS A 145 18.48 3.94 -5.29
CA CYS A 145 19.08 2.91 -4.44
C CYS A 145 19.01 3.30 -2.96
N HIS A 146 19.20 4.58 -2.64
CA HIS A 146 19.12 5.12 -1.29
C HIS A 146 18.02 6.16 -1.18
N ALA A 147 17.18 6.05 -0.16
CA ALA A 147 16.15 7.04 0.13
C ALA A 147 16.00 7.19 1.65
N PRO A 148 15.82 8.41 2.18
CA PRO A 148 15.64 8.64 3.62
C PRO A 148 14.37 7.98 4.16
N TRP A 149 13.37 7.76 3.31
CA TRP A 149 12.14 7.06 3.63
C TRP A 149 11.55 6.45 2.36
N ARG A 150 10.77 5.36 2.52
CA ARG A 150 10.01 4.72 1.45
C ARG A 150 8.61 4.37 1.92
N MET A 151 7.68 4.34 0.97
CA MET A 151 6.28 3.96 1.20
C MET A 151 5.83 3.01 0.09
N PHE A 152 5.05 2.00 0.45
CA PHE A 152 4.23 1.25 -0.50
C PHE A 152 2.84 1.87 -0.53
N GLU A 153 2.32 2.17 -1.70
CA GLU A 153 1.00 2.80 -1.87
C GLU A 153 0.12 2.00 -2.82
N LEU A 154 -1.15 1.81 -2.43
CA LEU A 154 -2.23 1.38 -3.31
C LEU A 154 -3.09 2.59 -3.65
N LEU A 155 -3.07 2.99 -4.91
CA LEU A 155 -3.93 4.05 -5.43
C LEU A 155 -5.35 3.51 -5.60
N LEU A 156 -6.30 4.18 -4.93
CA LEU A 156 -7.71 3.84 -4.90
C LEU A 156 -8.50 4.85 -5.76
N PRO A 157 -9.55 4.43 -6.47
CA PRO A 157 -10.43 5.34 -7.22
C PRO A 157 -11.03 6.44 -6.31
N PRO A 158 -10.73 7.72 -6.56
CA PRO A 158 -11.17 8.82 -5.70
C PRO A 158 -12.56 9.35 -6.02
N TYR A 159 -13.18 8.84 -7.09
CA TYR A 159 -14.41 9.38 -7.68
C TYR A 159 -15.66 8.51 -7.46
N ARG A 160 -15.53 7.38 -6.75
CA ARG A 160 -16.64 6.47 -6.45
C ARG A 160 -16.47 5.81 -5.08
N PRO A 161 -17.57 5.49 -4.38
CA PRO A 161 -17.52 4.63 -3.20
C PRO A 161 -16.80 3.31 -3.49
N ILE A 162 -16.03 2.86 -2.51
CA ILE A 162 -15.34 1.56 -2.57
C ILE A 162 -15.71 0.71 -1.35
N THR A 163 -15.67 -0.60 -1.54
CA THR A 163 -15.62 -1.59 -0.48
C THR A 163 -14.52 -2.57 -0.86
N LEU A 164 -13.42 -2.53 -0.12
CA LEU A 164 -12.19 -3.28 -0.37
C LEU A 164 -11.82 -4.08 0.87
N ALA A 165 -11.58 -5.37 0.71
CA ALA A 165 -10.96 -6.22 1.70
C ALA A 165 -9.55 -6.60 1.24
N ILE A 166 -8.57 -6.39 2.11
CA ILE A 166 -7.22 -6.91 1.96
C ILE A 166 -7.09 -8.04 2.96
N ASP A 167 -7.07 -9.27 2.46
CA ASP A 167 -6.90 -10.46 3.29
C ASP A 167 -5.44 -10.58 3.73
N ALA A 168 -4.51 -10.29 2.82
CA ALA A 168 -3.08 -10.31 3.10
C ALA A 168 -2.29 -9.41 2.14
N LEU A 169 -1.20 -8.84 2.65
CA LEU A 169 -0.18 -8.15 1.87
C LEU A 169 1.18 -8.66 2.35
N ARG A 170 2.12 -8.85 1.42
CA ARG A 170 3.52 -9.15 1.71
C ARG A 170 4.40 -8.35 0.77
N LEU A 171 5.48 -7.80 1.32
CA LEU A 171 6.56 -7.18 0.56
C LEU A 171 7.82 -8.03 0.71
N PHE A 172 8.60 -8.16 -0.35
CA PHE A 172 9.83 -8.93 -0.32
C PHE A 172 10.89 -8.29 -1.21
N PRO A 173 12.15 -8.23 -0.76
CA PRO A 173 13.24 -7.84 -1.65
C PRO A 173 13.54 -9.02 -2.58
N VAL A 174 14.13 -8.70 -3.74
CA VAL A 174 14.69 -9.67 -4.67
C VAL A 174 16.21 -9.57 -4.55
N PRO A 175 16.93 -10.67 -4.24
CA PRO A 175 18.38 -10.63 -4.10
C PRO A 175 19.06 -10.28 -5.42
N ALA A 176 20.11 -9.46 -5.32
CA ALA A 176 21.01 -9.13 -6.44
C ALA A 176 21.86 -10.32 -6.89
#